data_AF-A0A364RHH6-F1
#
_entry.id   AF-A0A364RHH6-F1
#
_cell.length_a   1.000
_cell.length_b   1.000
_cell.length_c   1.000
_cell.angle_alpha   90.00
_cell.angle_beta   90.00
_cell.angle_gamma   90.00
#
_symmetry.space_group_name_H-M   'P 1'
#
loop_
_entity.id
_entity.type
_entity.pdbx_description
1 polymer ?
#
loop_
_entity_poly.entity_id
_entity_poly.type
_entity_poly.pdbx_seq_one_letter_code
_entity_poly.pdbx_strand_id
1 'polypeptide(L)'
;MKFNFVKASSSLVLCAALLASCVSSKKYEDLKASKEALEREQAASKQKADELATSLKDREQKLAEMERAMNEQQKILDNLRNEVNNALKGFNQGDLSVSVRDGKVYVSLSDKLLFATGSTKVNTEGQRALNQLVDVLKKNQEVGIMVEGHTDDVPVAKGTAGMQDNWDLSVLRATEITRLMANKGLSPDRVTSAGRSFYQPVDTGRTATAKAKNRRTEIILTPDFSELYKILGIKS
;
A
#
# COMPACT_ATOMS: atom_id res chain seq x y z
N MET A 1 -86.43 73.76 -18.56
CA MET A 1 -85.98 72.38 -18.78
C MET A 1 -85.35 71.89 -17.48
N LYS A 2 -85.97 70.92 -16.80
CA LYS A 2 -85.45 70.30 -15.57
C LYS A 2 -84.51 69.17 -15.97
N PHE A 3 -83.32 69.04 -15.36
CA PHE A 3 -82.70 67.74 -15.14
C PHE A 3 -81.87 67.74 -13.84
N ASN A 4 -82.32 66.90 -12.92
CA ASN A 4 -81.56 66.39 -11.77
C ASN A 4 -80.49 65.40 -12.28
N PHE A 5 -79.29 65.42 -11.70
CA PHE A 5 -78.54 64.18 -11.47
C PHE A 5 -77.93 64.19 -10.08
N VAL A 6 -78.38 63.22 -9.30
CA VAL A 6 -78.15 62.99 -7.89
C VAL A 6 -77.08 61.90 -7.76
N LYS A 7 -76.16 62.10 -6.80
CA LYS A 7 -75.43 61.10 -5.99
C LYS A 7 -75.01 59.80 -6.71
N ALA A 8 -73.76 59.74 -7.18
CA ALA A 8 -73.09 58.47 -7.49
C ALA A 8 -71.59 58.47 -7.16
N SER A 9 -71.13 59.29 -6.20
CA SER A 9 -69.69 59.53 -6.01
C SER A 9 -69.10 59.12 -4.66
N SER A 10 -69.89 58.66 -3.68
CA SER A 10 -69.35 58.40 -2.32
C SER A 10 -69.17 56.92 -1.95
N SER A 11 -69.87 55.97 -2.58
CA SER A 11 -69.73 54.53 -2.27
C SER A 11 -68.70 53.78 -3.14
N LEU A 12 -68.33 54.31 -4.31
CA LEU A 12 -67.33 53.65 -5.19
C LEU A 12 -65.88 53.92 -4.74
N VAL A 13 -65.62 55.09 -4.15
CA VAL A 13 -64.26 55.50 -3.75
C VAL A 13 -63.79 54.75 -2.50
N LEU A 14 -64.69 54.39 -1.59
CA LEU A 14 -64.35 53.65 -0.36
C LEU A 14 -64.04 52.16 -0.62
N CYS A 15 -64.62 51.56 -1.66
CA CYS A 15 -64.37 50.17 -2.03
C CYS A 15 -63.04 50.00 -2.80
N ALA A 16 -62.65 50.99 -3.61
CA ALA A 16 -61.36 50.99 -4.32
C ALA A 16 -60.16 51.11 -3.35
N ALA A 17 -60.31 51.85 -2.24
CA ALA A 17 -59.27 51.99 -1.22
C ALA A 17 -59.04 50.71 -0.40
N LEU A 18 -60.09 49.90 -0.17
CA LEU A 18 -60.02 48.62 0.55
C LEU A 18 -59.43 47.48 -0.30
N LEU A 19 -59.56 47.53 -1.62
CA LEU A 19 -58.98 46.54 -2.53
C LEU A 19 -57.49 46.80 -2.82
N ALA A 20 -57.06 48.06 -2.80
CA ALA A 20 -55.65 48.45 -2.99
C ALA A 20 -54.75 48.06 -1.79
N SER A 21 -55.29 48.02 -0.58
CA SER A 21 -54.55 47.63 0.65
C SER A 21 -54.37 46.11 0.80
N CYS A 22 -55.26 45.30 0.23
CA CYS A 22 -55.14 43.84 0.22
C CYS A 22 -54.04 43.33 -0.73
N VAL A 23 -53.76 44.04 -1.82
CA VAL A 23 -52.72 43.67 -2.78
C VAL A 23 -51.31 43.96 -2.23
N SER A 24 -51.13 45.05 -1.46
CA SER A 24 -49.82 45.36 -0.87
C SER A 24 -49.48 44.47 0.32
N SER A 25 -50.48 44.07 1.13
CA SER A 25 -50.29 43.13 2.25
C SER A 25 -49.91 41.73 1.79
N LYS A 26 -50.55 41.19 0.75
CA LYS A 26 -50.16 39.88 0.17
C LYS A 26 -48.72 39.90 -0.35
N LYS A 27 -48.32 40.95 -1.08
CA LYS A 27 -46.95 41.10 -1.60
C LYS A 27 -45.90 41.26 -0.48
N TYR A 28 -46.28 41.87 0.64
CA TYR A 28 -45.45 41.99 1.83
C TYR A 28 -45.27 40.63 2.54
N GLU A 29 -46.34 39.86 2.70
CA GLU A 29 -46.27 38.49 3.27
C GLU A 29 -45.46 37.54 2.38
N ASP A 30 -45.64 37.58 1.06
CA ASP A 30 -44.85 36.79 0.11
C ASP A 30 -43.34 37.16 0.19
N LEU A 31 -43.03 38.45 0.30
CA LEU A 31 -41.65 38.93 0.44
C LEU A 31 -41.03 38.52 1.77
N LYS A 32 -41.81 38.55 2.86
CA LYS A 32 -41.39 38.09 4.19
C LYS A 32 -41.12 36.59 4.19
N ALA A 33 -42.01 35.78 3.61
CA ALA A 33 -41.82 34.35 3.47
C ALA A 33 -40.58 34.00 2.62
N SER A 34 -40.34 34.75 1.53
CA SER A 34 -39.15 34.60 0.70
C SER A 34 -37.86 34.96 1.46
N LYS A 35 -37.86 36.05 2.23
CA LYS A 35 -36.73 36.44 3.09
C LYS A 35 -36.41 35.37 4.12
N GLU A 36 -37.42 34.85 4.82
CA GLU A 36 -37.24 33.78 5.80
C GLU A 36 -36.71 32.49 5.15
N ALA A 37 -37.16 32.15 3.93
CA ALA A 37 -36.64 31.01 3.19
C ALA A 37 -35.16 31.18 2.81
N LEU A 38 -34.77 32.36 2.32
CA LEU A 38 -33.38 32.72 2.03
C LEU A 38 -32.49 32.68 3.29
N GLU A 39 -32.98 33.20 4.42
CA GLU A 39 -32.24 33.16 5.69
C GLU A 39 -32.02 31.71 6.16
N ARG A 40 -33.02 30.83 6.00
CA ARG A 40 -32.88 29.39 6.29
C ARG A 40 -31.89 28.71 5.36
N GLU A 41 -31.92 29.01 4.06
CA GLU A 41 -30.97 28.45 3.09
C GLU A 41 -29.55 28.93 3.37
N GLN A 42 -29.37 30.21 3.68
CA GLN A 42 -28.08 30.79 4.07
C GLN A 42 -27.55 30.16 5.36
N ALA A 43 -28.40 29.95 6.36
CA ALA A 43 -28.04 29.27 7.60
C ALA A 43 -27.63 27.80 7.34
N ALA A 44 -28.38 27.07 6.53
CA ALA A 44 -28.06 25.68 6.16
C ALA A 44 -26.76 25.59 5.33
N SER A 45 -26.54 26.55 4.43
CA SER A 45 -25.30 26.66 3.65
C SER A 45 -24.10 26.95 4.54
N LYS A 46 -24.25 27.85 5.51
CA LYS A 46 -23.21 28.16 6.50
C LYS A 46 -22.88 26.96 7.37
N GLN A 47 -23.89 26.23 7.85
CA GLN A 47 -23.66 25.00 8.62
C GLN A 47 -22.88 23.95 7.81
N LYS A 48 -23.25 23.74 6.55
CA LYS A 48 -22.50 22.84 5.65
C LYS A 48 -21.06 23.31 5.41
N ALA A 49 -20.84 24.62 5.29
CA ALA A 49 -19.50 25.17 5.15
C ALA A 49 -18.65 24.93 6.41
N ASP A 50 -19.22 25.08 7.60
CA ASP A 50 -18.54 24.83 8.88
C ASP A 50 -18.23 23.33 9.07
N GLU A 51 -19.17 22.45 8.72
CA GLU A 51 -18.98 20.99 8.71
C GLU A 51 -17.87 20.58 7.73
N LEU A 52 -17.89 21.11 6.51
CA LEU A 52 -16.88 20.81 5.50
C LEU A 52 -15.50 21.36 5.90
N ALA A 53 -15.43 22.55 6.49
CA ALA A 53 -14.19 23.13 7.00
C ALA A 53 -13.57 22.25 8.10
N THR A 54 -14.41 21.70 8.98
CA THR A 54 -13.96 20.74 10.01
C THR A 54 -13.44 19.45 9.38
N SER A 55 -14.20 18.86 8.45
CA SER A 55 -13.79 17.63 7.77
C SER A 55 -12.52 17.80 6.93
N LEU A 56 -12.33 18.96 6.28
CA LEU A 56 -11.12 19.25 5.51
C LEU A 56 -9.90 19.33 6.44
N LYS A 57 -10.03 20.02 7.58
CA LYS A 57 -8.97 20.10 8.59
C LYS A 57 -8.55 18.71 9.09
N ASP A 58 -9.51 17.83 9.39
CA ASP A 58 -9.22 16.46 9.82
C ASP A 58 -8.53 15.64 8.70
N ARG A 59 -8.96 15.83 7.44
CA ARG A 59 -8.36 15.16 6.27
C ARG A 59 -6.92 15.64 6.05
N GLU A 60 -6.66 16.93 6.16
CA GLU A 60 -5.33 17.53 6.05
C GLU A 60 -4.39 17.00 7.13
N GLN A 61 -4.86 16.90 8.38
CA GLN A 61 -4.09 16.31 9.48
C GLN A 61 -3.74 14.85 9.20
N LYS A 62 -4.73 14.05 8.76
CA LYS A 62 -4.51 12.64 8.44
C LYS A 62 -3.56 12.43 7.27
N LEU A 63 -3.62 13.29 6.25
CA LEU A 63 -2.68 13.27 5.14
C LEU A 63 -1.25 13.58 5.61
N ALA A 64 -1.08 14.61 6.44
CA ALA A 64 0.23 14.96 7.00
C ALA A 64 0.83 13.83 7.86
N GLU A 65 0.01 13.14 8.66
CA GLU A 65 0.43 11.97 9.43
C GLU A 65 0.83 10.80 8.54
N MET A 66 0.03 10.52 7.51
CA MET A 66 0.32 9.47 6.54
C MET A 66 1.60 9.76 5.74
N GLU A 67 1.83 11.00 5.33
CA GLU A 67 3.08 11.42 4.67
C GLU A 67 4.30 11.21 5.57
N ARG A 68 4.21 11.59 6.85
CA ARG A 68 5.28 11.33 7.83
C ARG A 68 5.53 9.85 7.98
N ALA A 69 4.47 9.06 8.06
CA ALA A 69 4.56 7.61 8.18
C ALA A 69 5.23 6.96 6.97
N MET A 70 4.82 7.34 5.76
CA MET A 70 5.44 6.86 4.51
C MET A 70 6.92 7.24 4.43
N ASN A 71 7.27 8.47 4.81
CA ASN A 71 8.67 8.92 4.81
C ASN A 71 9.52 8.11 5.79
N GLU A 72 8.99 7.77 6.95
CA GLU A 72 9.70 6.96 7.93
C GLU A 72 9.84 5.51 7.47
N GLN A 73 8.76 4.93 6.90
CA GLN A 73 8.79 3.62 6.26
C GLN A 73 9.87 3.55 5.16
N GLN A 74 9.93 4.58 4.32
CA GLN A 74 10.90 4.68 3.23
C GLN A 74 12.34 4.70 3.76
N LYS A 75 12.62 5.47 4.83
CA LYS A 75 13.95 5.50 5.45
C LYS A 75 14.35 4.14 6.01
N ILE A 76 13.44 3.42 6.69
CA ILE A 76 13.71 2.09 7.22
C ILE A 76 14.10 1.14 6.07
N LEU A 77 13.34 1.17 4.98
CA LEU A 77 13.62 0.36 3.79
C LEU A 77 14.94 0.71 3.13
N ASP A 78 15.23 2.00 2.97
CA ASP A 78 16.48 2.47 2.36
C ASP A 78 17.70 2.11 3.21
N ASN A 79 17.61 2.27 4.53
CA ASN A 79 18.66 1.88 5.45
C ASN A 79 18.94 0.38 5.38
N LEU A 80 17.89 -0.45 5.49
CA LEU A 80 18.03 -1.90 5.40
C LEU A 80 18.59 -2.32 4.04
N ARG A 81 18.06 -1.76 2.95
CA ARG A 81 18.55 -2.02 1.58
C ARG A 81 20.03 -1.65 1.46
N ASN A 82 20.45 -0.51 2.00
CA ASN A 82 21.83 -0.03 1.94
C ASN A 82 22.77 -0.91 2.77
N GLU A 83 22.38 -1.32 3.98
CA GLU A 83 23.16 -2.24 4.81
C GLU A 83 23.35 -3.59 4.11
N VAL A 84 22.29 -4.15 3.55
CA VAL A 84 22.33 -5.41 2.80
C VAL A 84 23.20 -5.27 1.55
N ASN A 85 23.01 -4.21 0.76
CA ASN A 85 23.86 -3.92 -0.39
C ASN A 85 25.33 -3.82 0.02
N ASN A 86 25.63 -3.07 1.08
CA ASN A 86 26.99 -2.88 1.56
C ASN A 86 27.64 -4.19 1.99
N ALA A 87 26.91 -5.06 2.69
CA ALA A 87 27.41 -6.37 3.10
C ALA A 87 27.70 -7.28 1.90
N LEU A 88 26.92 -7.16 0.82
CA LEU A 88 26.98 -8.05 -0.35
C LEU A 88 27.74 -7.46 -1.55
N LYS A 89 28.39 -6.29 -1.39
CA LYS A 89 29.18 -5.60 -2.43
C LYS A 89 30.30 -6.46 -3.05
N GLY A 90 30.77 -7.49 -2.35
CA GLY A 90 31.83 -8.39 -2.81
C GLY A 90 31.39 -9.41 -3.86
N PHE A 91 30.09 -9.54 -4.16
CA PHE A 91 29.56 -10.50 -5.13
C PHE A 91 29.25 -9.85 -6.47
N ASN A 92 29.24 -10.67 -7.52
CA ASN A 92 28.91 -10.24 -8.88
C ASN A 92 27.42 -9.82 -8.98
N GLN A 93 27.15 -8.65 -9.55
CA GLN A 93 25.79 -8.14 -9.77
C GLN A 93 24.93 -9.03 -10.68
N GLY A 94 25.55 -9.86 -11.53
CA GLY A 94 24.82 -10.85 -12.34
C GLY A 94 24.30 -12.04 -11.54
N ASP A 95 24.88 -12.30 -10.37
CA ASP A 95 24.57 -13.45 -9.52
C ASP A 95 23.82 -13.05 -8.24
N LEU A 96 23.87 -11.77 -7.87
CA LEU A 96 23.23 -11.23 -6.68
C LEU A 96 22.67 -9.83 -6.95
N SER A 97 21.43 -9.59 -6.54
CA SER A 97 20.82 -8.26 -6.60
C SER A 97 19.95 -7.97 -5.39
N VAL A 98 19.84 -6.68 -5.04
CA VAL A 98 18.99 -6.20 -3.94
C VAL A 98 18.05 -5.13 -4.48
N SER A 99 16.75 -5.35 -4.29
CA SER A 99 15.70 -4.44 -4.75
C SER A 99 14.66 -4.21 -3.67
N VAL A 100 13.88 -3.13 -3.79
CA VAL A 100 12.76 -2.83 -2.90
C VAL A 100 11.48 -2.93 -3.72
N ARG A 101 10.51 -3.73 -3.24
CA ARG A 101 9.20 -3.91 -3.87
C ARG A 101 8.15 -4.05 -2.78
N ASP A 102 7.00 -3.40 -2.92
CA ASP A 102 5.84 -3.52 -2.02
C ASP A 102 6.18 -3.40 -0.52
N GLY A 103 7.04 -2.45 -0.17
CA GLY A 103 7.45 -2.22 1.22
C GLY A 103 8.36 -3.32 1.81
N LYS A 104 9.02 -4.11 0.97
CA LYS A 104 9.94 -5.19 1.35
C LYS A 104 11.24 -5.11 0.59
N VAL A 105 12.32 -5.60 1.19
CA VAL A 105 13.63 -5.72 0.54
C VAL A 105 13.80 -7.14 0.02
N TYR A 106 14.08 -7.29 -1.27
CA TYR A 106 14.30 -8.57 -1.93
C TYR A 106 15.77 -8.73 -2.26
N VAL A 107 16.40 -9.75 -1.70
CA VAL A 107 17.75 -10.20 -2.04
C VAL A 107 17.62 -11.40 -2.95
N SER A 108 17.87 -11.21 -4.24
CA SER A 108 17.84 -12.29 -5.23
C SER A 108 19.24 -12.86 -5.41
N LEU A 109 19.39 -14.17 -5.20
CA LEU A 109 20.63 -14.91 -5.43
C LEU A 109 20.40 -15.93 -6.54
N SER A 110 21.31 -15.96 -7.51
CA SER A 110 21.25 -16.93 -8.61
C SER A 110 21.49 -18.34 -8.08
N ASP A 111 20.85 -19.32 -8.72
CA ASP A 111 21.08 -20.73 -8.40
C ASP A 111 22.55 -21.12 -8.63
N LYS A 112 23.21 -20.51 -9.62
CA LYS A 112 24.63 -20.73 -9.92
C LYS A 112 25.54 -20.28 -8.77
N LEU A 113 25.20 -19.18 -8.10
CA LEU A 113 25.93 -18.70 -6.94
C LEU A 113 25.76 -19.65 -5.75
N LEU A 114 24.54 -20.14 -5.53
CA LEU A 114 24.19 -20.89 -4.33
C LEU A 114 24.46 -22.39 -4.43
N PHE A 115 24.19 -23.02 -5.58
CA PHE A 115 24.10 -24.46 -5.70
C PHE A 115 24.87 -24.97 -6.92
N ALA A 116 25.33 -26.22 -6.84
CA ALA A 116 25.72 -26.96 -8.03
C ALA A 116 24.46 -27.47 -8.77
N THR A 117 24.59 -27.76 -10.06
CA THR A 117 23.49 -28.31 -10.87
C THR A 117 22.89 -29.56 -10.22
N GLY A 118 21.57 -29.57 -10.02
CA GLY A 118 20.85 -30.70 -9.43
C GLY A 118 21.08 -30.92 -7.92
N SER A 119 21.82 -30.03 -7.27
CA SER A 119 22.09 -30.08 -5.83
C SER A 119 21.15 -29.16 -5.05
N THR A 120 20.80 -29.59 -3.83
CA THR A 120 20.15 -28.79 -2.80
C THR A 120 21.13 -28.30 -1.74
N LYS A 121 22.43 -28.67 -1.85
CA LYS A 121 23.47 -28.26 -0.91
C LYS A 121 24.14 -26.96 -1.37
N VAL A 122 24.14 -25.98 -0.48
CA VAL A 122 24.73 -24.67 -0.75
C VAL A 122 26.26 -24.80 -0.78
N ASN A 123 26.86 -24.29 -1.85
CA ASN A 123 28.31 -24.29 -2.04
C ASN A 123 29.00 -23.25 -1.13
N THR A 124 30.34 -23.25 -1.10
CA THR A 124 31.12 -22.36 -0.23
C THR A 124 30.89 -20.87 -0.50
N GLU A 125 30.70 -20.48 -1.75
CA GLU A 125 30.49 -19.08 -2.14
C GLU A 125 29.11 -18.60 -1.68
N GLY A 126 28.08 -19.42 -1.91
CA GLY A 126 26.73 -19.20 -1.39
C GLY A 126 26.69 -19.10 0.13
N GLN A 127 27.41 -19.98 0.84
CA GLN A 127 27.53 -19.90 2.30
C GLN A 127 28.18 -18.59 2.76
N ARG A 128 29.20 -18.08 2.04
CA ARG A 128 29.81 -16.78 2.35
C ARG A 128 28.79 -15.65 2.22
N ALA A 129 28.00 -15.64 1.15
CA ALA A 129 26.97 -14.62 0.93
C ALA A 129 25.88 -14.66 2.01
N LEU A 130 25.40 -15.86 2.34
CA LEU A 130 24.41 -16.05 3.40
C LEU A 130 24.95 -15.62 4.77
N ASN A 131 26.22 -15.91 5.07
CA ASN A 131 26.84 -15.50 6.33
C ASN A 131 26.90 -13.97 6.47
N GLN A 132 27.29 -13.26 5.41
CA GLN A 132 27.32 -11.80 5.40
C GLN A 132 25.92 -11.20 5.55
N LEU A 133 24.91 -11.80 4.89
CA LEU A 133 23.52 -11.39 5.05
C LEU A 133 23.03 -11.61 6.50
N VAL A 134 23.32 -12.76 7.11
CA VAL A 134 22.94 -13.06 8.50
C VAL A 134 23.58 -12.07 9.48
N ASP A 135 24.84 -11.68 9.25
CA ASP A 135 25.51 -10.70 10.11
C ASP A 135 24.82 -9.32 10.08
N VAL A 136 24.15 -8.95 8.97
CA VAL A 136 23.27 -7.75 8.90
C VAL A 136 21.94 -8.01 9.62
N LEU A 137 21.31 -9.16 9.38
CA LEU A 137 19.99 -9.51 9.94
C LEU A 137 20.01 -9.69 11.47
N LYS A 138 21.16 -9.99 12.05
CA LYS A 138 21.36 -10.04 13.51
C LYS A 138 21.32 -8.65 14.16
N LYS A 139 21.66 -7.60 13.40
CA LYS A 139 21.56 -6.20 13.86
C LYS A 139 20.15 -5.63 13.68
N ASN A 140 19.38 -6.19 12.76
CA ASN A 140 18.03 -5.79 12.42
C ASN A 140 17.02 -6.83 12.92
N GLN A 141 16.80 -6.91 14.24
CA GLN A 141 16.05 -8.02 14.86
C GLN A 141 14.55 -8.01 14.57
N GLU A 142 13.99 -6.86 14.21
CA GLU A 142 12.57 -6.66 13.94
C GLU A 142 12.18 -7.04 12.50
N VAL A 143 13.14 -7.43 11.66
CA VAL A 143 12.86 -7.81 10.27
C VAL A 143 12.41 -9.27 10.19
N GLY A 144 11.21 -9.50 9.65
CA GLY A 144 10.74 -10.84 9.26
C GLY A 144 11.41 -11.32 7.98
N ILE A 145 11.72 -12.61 7.89
CA ILE A 145 12.51 -13.18 6.79
C ILE A 145 11.74 -14.33 6.14
N MET A 146 11.63 -14.29 4.82
CA MET A 146 11.12 -15.40 4.02
C MET A 146 12.13 -15.79 2.94
N VAL A 147 12.48 -17.06 2.87
CA VAL A 147 13.34 -17.62 1.83
C VAL A 147 12.47 -18.33 0.83
N GLU A 148 12.43 -17.84 -0.41
CA GLU A 148 11.59 -18.36 -1.48
C GLU A 148 12.45 -18.95 -2.60
N GLY A 149 12.32 -20.26 -2.83
CA GLY A 149 12.99 -20.96 -3.94
C GLY A 149 12.17 -20.87 -5.23
N HIS A 150 12.86 -20.63 -6.35
CA HIS A 150 12.28 -20.69 -7.69
C HIS A 150 13.12 -21.58 -8.61
N THR A 151 12.45 -22.22 -9.56
CA THR A 151 13.08 -23.04 -10.61
C THR A 151 12.79 -22.45 -11.98
N ASP A 152 13.46 -22.98 -13.01
CA ASP A 152 12.96 -22.86 -14.37
C ASP A 152 11.93 -23.97 -14.66
N ASP A 153 11.38 -23.93 -15.88
CA ASP A 153 10.41 -24.87 -16.42
C ASP A 153 11.02 -26.23 -16.84
N VAL A 154 12.32 -26.46 -16.62
CA VAL A 154 12.94 -27.76 -16.90
C VAL A 154 12.56 -28.72 -15.77
N PRO A 155 11.97 -29.89 -16.07
CA PRO A 155 11.63 -30.87 -15.05
C PRO A 155 12.88 -31.38 -14.32
N VAL A 156 12.79 -31.52 -12.99
CA VAL A 156 13.78 -32.28 -12.21
C VAL A 156 13.91 -33.69 -12.78
N ALA A 157 15.14 -34.16 -12.91
CA ALA A 157 15.40 -35.52 -13.36
C ALA A 157 14.81 -36.53 -12.37
N LYS A 158 14.13 -37.56 -12.89
CA LYS A 158 13.51 -38.59 -12.06
C LYS A 158 14.56 -39.25 -11.15
N GLY A 159 14.26 -39.35 -9.86
CA GLY A 159 15.15 -39.99 -8.87
C GLY A 159 16.22 -39.08 -8.29
N THR A 160 16.28 -37.79 -8.63
CA THR A 160 17.19 -36.84 -7.97
C THR A 160 16.80 -36.64 -6.50
N ALA A 161 17.58 -37.20 -5.58
CA ALA A 161 17.45 -37.02 -4.13
C ALA A 161 16.02 -37.27 -3.56
N GLY A 162 15.25 -38.16 -4.19
CA GLY A 162 13.87 -38.47 -3.77
C GLY A 162 12.84 -37.38 -4.08
N MET A 163 13.21 -36.35 -4.84
CA MET A 163 12.29 -35.27 -5.26
C MET A 163 11.33 -35.76 -6.35
N GLN A 164 10.07 -35.34 -6.24
CA GLN A 164 9.02 -35.62 -7.21
C GLN A 164 9.05 -34.64 -8.38
N ASP A 165 9.22 -33.35 -8.09
CA ASP A 165 9.16 -32.29 -9.10
C ASP A 165 9.90 -30.99 -8.68
N ASN A 166 9.65 -29.91 -9.41
CA ASN A 166 10.21 -28.59 -9.13
C ASN A 166 9.66 -27.92 -7.85
N TRP A 167 8.51 -28.35 -7.34
CA TRP A 167 8.04 -27.89 -6.03
C TRP A 167 8.98 -28.37 -4.94
N ASP A 168 9.26 -29.67 -4.92
CA ASP A 168 10.19 -30.26 -3.95
C ASP A 168 11.57 -29.59 -4.02
N LEU A 169 12.13 -29.43 -5.22
CA LEU A 169 13.42 -28.78 -5.41
C LEU A 169 13.43 -27.37 -4.83
N SER A 170 12.40 -26.58 -5.12
CA SER A 170 12.32 -25.19 -4.67
C SER A 170 12.22 -25.07 -3.13
N VAL A 171 11.38 -25.90 -2.49
CA VAL A 171 11.18 -25.89 -1.03
C VAL A 171 12.41 -26.44 -0.30
N LEU A 172 13.03 -27.50 -0.82
CA LEU A 172 14.22 -28.11 -0.19
C LEU A 172 15.42 -27.16 -0.23
N ARG A 173 15.62 -26.44 -1.34
CA ARG A 173 16.67 -25.40 -1.44
C ARG A 173 16.44 -24.26 -0.46
N ALA A 174 15.20 -23.75 -0.40
CA ALA A 174 14.85 -22.71 0.57
C ALA A 174 15.10 -23.18 2.02
N THR A 175 14.74 -24.42 2.32
CA THR A 175 14.93 -25.01 3.66
C THR A 175 16.40 -25.20 4.01
N GLU A 176 17.27 -25.59 3.06
CA GLU A 176 18.71 -25.66 3.30
C GLU A 176 19.29 -24.29 3.67
N ILE A 177 18.90 -23.24 2.94
CA ILE A 177 19.32 -21.87 3.23
C ILE A 177 18.85 -21.45 4.63
N THR A 178 17.59 -21.69 4.96
CA THR A 178 17.04 -21.42 6.30
C THR A 178 17.85 -22.10 7.40
N ARG A 179 18.22 -23.37 7.23
CA ARG A 179 19.07 -24.10 8.20
C ARG A 179 20.45 -23.47 8.32
N LEU A 180 21.07 -23.08 7.22
CA LEU A 180 22.38 -22.42 7.25
C LEU A 180 22.32 -21.07 7.97
N MET A 181 21.27 -20.28 7.71
CA MET A 181 21.06 -19.02 8.41
C MET A 181 20.86 -19.22 9.91
N ALA A 182 20.05 -20.23 10.28
CA ALA A 182 19.83 -20.60 11.68
C ALA A 182 21.13 -21.06 12.36
N ASN A 183 21.91 -21.92 11.72
CA ASN A 183 23.20 -22.40 12.23
C ASN A 183 24.23 -21.28 12.41
N LYS A 184 24.16 -20.22 11.60
CA LYS A 184 24.97 -19.00 11.74
C LYS A 184 24.49 -18.09 12.89
N GLY A 185 23.34 -18.40 13.50
CA GLY A 185 22.79 -17.72 14.66
C GLY A 185 21.65 -16.75 14.36
N LEU A 186 20.97 -16.91 13.21
CA LEU A 186 19.66 -16.29 13.01
C LEU A 186 18.62 -17.05 13.85
N SER A 187 17.73 -16.32 14.53
CA SER A 187 16.66 -16.95 15.31
C SER A 187 15.69 -17.73 14.39
N PRO A 188 15.43 -19.03 14.61
CA PRO A 188 14.61 -19.86 13.72
C PRO A 188 13.15 -19.39 13.57
N ASP A 189 12.59 -18.75 14.59
CA ASP A 189 11.24 -18.17 14.60
C ASP A 189 11.08 -16.95 13.67
N ARG A 190 12.20 -16.37 13.22
CA ARG A 190 12.19 -15.20 12.32
C ARG A 190 12.21 -15.54 10.83
N VAL A 191 12.39 -16.81 10.48
CA VAL A 191 12.62 -17.24 9.09
C VAL A 191 11.63 -18.30 8.66
N THR A 192 10.96 -18.05 7.53
CA THR A 192 10.08 -19.01 6.86
C THR A 192 10.70 -19.48 5.56
N SER A 193 10.66 -20.78 5.27
CA SER A 193 11.00 -21.31 3.94
C SER A 193 9.76 -21.53 3.10
N ALA A 194 9.84 -21.17 1.82
CA ALA A 194 8.79 -21.33 0.83
C ALA A 194 9.38 -21.74 -0.53
N GLY A 195 8.57 -22.37 -1.37
CA GLY A 195 8.92 -22.70 -2.74
C GLY A 195 7.81 -22.27 -3.69
N ARG A 196 8.18 -21.86 -4.90
CA ARG A 196 7.23 -21.48 -5.97
C ARG A 196 7.35 -22.31 -7.23
N SER A 197 8.26 -23.29 -7.25
CA SER A 197 8.55 -24.04 -8.48
C SER A 197 8.84 -23.06 -9.63
N PHE A 198 8.34 -23.33 -10.83
CA PHE A 198 8.48 -22.48 -12.02
C PHE A 198 7.29 -21.53 -12.25
N TYR A 199 6.29 -21.53 -11.38
CA TYR A 199 5.02 -20.82 -11.58
C TYR A 199 5.09 -19.31 -11.32
N GLN A 200 6.24 -18.80 -10.86
CA GLN A 200 6.51 -17.37 -10.66
C GLN A 200 7.80 -16.97 -11.41
N PRO A 201 7.80 -17.02 -12.76
CA PRO A 201 8.96 -16.66 -13.57
C PRO A 201 9.18 -15.15 -13.56
N VAL A 202 10.44 -14.72 -13.47
CA VAL A 202 10.84 -13.32 -13.69
C VAL A 202 11.05 -13.00 -15.17
N ASP A 203 11.30 -14.02 -15.98
CA ASP A 203 11.45 -13.93 -17.43
C ASP A 203 10.66 -15.07 -18.08
N THR A 204 9.61 -14.75 -18.82
CA THR A 204 8.75 -15.75 -19.48
C THR A 204 9.37 -16.29 -20.77
N GLY A 205 10.55 -15.80 -21.17
CA GLY A 205 11.31 -16.32 -22.30
C GLY A 205 11.74 -17.77 -22.10
N ARG A 206 11.95 -18.48 -23.21
CA ARG A 206 12.41 -19.89 -23.21
C ARG A 206 13.92 -20.03 -23.44
N THR A 207 14.67 -18.93 -23.42
CA THR A 207 16.12 -18.90 -23.68
C THR A 207 16.91 -19.39 -22.47
N ALA A 208 18.17 -19.80 -22.69
CA ALA A 208 19.07 -20.18 -21.60
C ALA A 208 19.24 -19.05 -20.57
N THR A 209 19.28 -17.80 -21.03
CA THR A 209 19.36 -16.60 -20.18
C THR A 209 18.10 -16.42 -19.33
N ALA A 210 16.91 -16.58 -19.92
CA ALA A 210 15.64 -16.48 -19.18
C ALA A 210 15.53 -17.58 -18.10
N LYS A 211 15.87 -18.83 -18.46
CA LYS A 211 15.93 -19.95 -17.51
C LYS A 211 16.92 -19.68 -16.37
N ALA A 212 18.09 -19.13 -16.67
CA ALA A 212 19.07 -18.76 -15.64
C ALA A 212 18.56 -17.70 -14.67
N LYS A 213 17.78 -16.71 -15.13
CA LYS A 213 17.13 -15.72 -14.25
C LYS A 213 16.03 -16.35 -13.39
N ASN A 214 15.28 -17.30 -13.93
CA ASN A 214 14.20 -17.97 -13.20
C ASN A 214 14.71 -18.91 -12.11
N ARG A 215 15.87 -19.55 -12.32
CA ARG A 215 16.59 -20.30 -11.30
C ARG A 215 17.25 -19.36 -10.29
N ARG A 216 16.48 -18.96 -9.28
CA ARG A 216 16.90 -18.02 -8.24
C ARG A 216 16.31 -18.39 -6.89
N THR A 217 16.93 -17.90 -5.83
CA THR A 217 16.34 -17.84 -4.50
C THR A 217 16.15 -16.38 -4.12
N GLU A 218 14.95 -16.01 -3.68
CA GLU A 218 14.66 -14.69 -3.14
C GLU A 218 14.63 -14.76 -1.61
N ILE A 219 15.45 -13.97 -0.95
CA ILE A 219 15.35 -13.73 0.50
C ILE A 219 14.64 -12.40 0.69
N ILE A 220 13.43 -12.49 1.22
CA ILE A 220 12.46 -11.41 1.32
C ILE A 220 12.47 -10.92 2.76
N LEU A 221 12.85 -9.67 2.93
CA LEU A 221 12.99 -9.01 4.21
C LEU A 221 11.81 -8.06 4.39
N THR A 222 11.01 -8.31 5.42
CA THR A 222 9.83 -7.52 5.76
C THR A 222 10.11 -6.77 7.06
N PRO A 223 10.42 -5.46 7.02
CA PRO A 223 10.57 -4.69 8.24
C PRO A 223 9.25 -4.66 9.01
N ASP A 224 9.35 -4.58 10.34
CA ASP A 224 8.17 -4.39 11.18
C ASP A 224 7.69 -2.93 11.12
N PHE A 225 6.45 -2.74 10.71
CA PHE A 225 5.78 -1.44 10.67
C PHE A 225 4.63 -1.35 11.68
N SER A 226 4.55 -2.28 12.64
CA SER A 226 3.47 -2.35 13.63
C SER A 226 3.29 -1.04 14.39
N GLU A 227 4.39 -0.42 14.82
CA GLU A 227 4.33 0.86 15.55
C GLU A 227 3.79 1.99 14.68
N LEU A 228 4.16 2.01 13.40
CA LEU A 228 3.63 2.94 12.41
C LEU A 228 2.11 2.76 12.21
N TYR A 229 1.66 1.51 12.09
CA TYR A 229 0.24 1.20 11.92
C TYR A 229 -0.59 1.59 13.15
N LYS A 230 -0.06 1.40 14.36
CA LYS A 230 -0.71 1.87 15.60
C LYS A 230 -0.92 3.39 15.59
N ILE A 231 0.12 4.15 15.22
CA ILE A 231 0.03 5.62 15.15
C ILE A 231 -1.05 6.05 14.15
N LEU A 232 -1.15 5.38 13.00
CA LEU A 232 -2.14 5.68 11.97
C LEU A 232 -3.55 5.13 12.28
N GLY A 233 -3.75 4.46 13.41
CA GLY A 233 -5.02 3.81 13.76
C GLY A 233 -5.41 2.67 12.81
N ILE A 234 -4.44 2.10 12.10
CA ILE A 234 -4.62 0.95 11.22
C ILE A 234 -4.42 -0.30 12.09
N LYS A 235 -5.45 -1.16 12.18
CA LYS A 235 -5.27 -2.46 12.84
C LYS A 235 -4.28 -3.30 12.02
N SER A 236 -3.18 -3.69 12.66
CA SER A 236 -2.24 -4.69 12.16
C SER A 236 -2.86 -6.08 12.12
#